data_AF-A0A9D2QCL5-F1
#
_entry.id   AF-A0A9D2QCL5-F1
#
_cell.length_a   1.000
_cell.length_b   1.000
_cell.length_c   1.000
_cell.angle_alpha   90.00
_cell.angle_beta   90.00
_cell.angle_gamma   90.00
#
_symmetry.space_group_name_H-M   'P 1'
#
loop_
_entity.id
_entity.type
_entity.pdbx_description
1 polymer ?
#
loop_
_entity_poly.entity_id
_entity_poly.type
_entity_poly.pdbx_seq_one_letter_code
_entity_poly.pdbx_strand_id
1 'polypeptide(L)'
;MFDSLEQAREAAADFIPEEHLDEAMKVLVPGIGLRPGEPGAPVETGGSRLGGSPDLPAGSEWPRPTPSDDPEEIEGRANVASGTWLREHLSRHLPFAFLCQIDLAEAHALGELTADLPEHGRLLFFYDLCVGGWEQGDRPVHVRWDTTPVSELVSLEVPDDLVAAHEREHEEYLDRCRDFDKPPPATLHRRPPSMRLPAR
;
A
#
# COMPACT_ATOMS: atom_id res chain seq x y z
N MET A 1 5.66 -18.33 -6.53
CA MET A 1 4.70 -17.89 -7.55
C MET A 1 5.26 -18.31 -8.90
N PHE A 2 4.45 -18.88 -9.77
CA PHE A 2 4.89 -19.43 -11.05
C PHE A 2 4.76 -18.36 -12.15
N ASP A 3 5.70 -18.35 -13.08
CA ASP A 3 5.74 -17.40 -14.20
C ASP A 3 4.94 -17.91 -15.42
N SER A 4 4.51 -19.17 -15.41
CA SER A 4 3.66 -19.74 -16.47
C SER A 4 2.76 -20.87 -15.95
N LEU A 5 1.71 -21.20 -16.71
CA LEU A 5 0.85 -22.36 -16.44
C LEU A 5 1.63 -23.69 -16.51
N GLU A 6 2.63 -23.77 -17.39
CA GLU A 6 3.50 -24.95 -17.49
C GLU A 6 4.32 -25.14 -16.22
N GLN A 7 4.99 -24.09 -15.74
CA GLN A 7 5.75 -24.14 -14.50
C GLN A 7 4.85 -24.43 -13.29
N ALA A 8 3.64 -23.87 -13.27
CA ALA A 8 2.66 -24.17 -12.23
C ALA A 8 2.24 -25.65 -12.26
N ARG A 9 2.06 -26.22 -13.45
CA ARG A 9 1.70 -27.63 -13.62
C ARG A 9 2.83 -28.57 -13.20
N GLU A 10 4.07 -28.28 -13.61
CA GLU A 10 5.25 -29.04 -13.20
C GLU A 10 5.39 -29.06 -11.67
N ALA A 11 5.29 -27.90 -11.03
CA ALA A 11 5.38 -27.81 -9.58
C ALA A 11 4.19 -28.48 -8.87
N ALA A 12 2.99 -28.42 -9.44
CA ALA A 12 1.81 -29.09 -8.88
C ALA A 12 1.93 -30.63 -8.94
N ALA A 13 2.61 -31.19 -9.96
CA ALA A 13 2.81 -32.62 -10.11
C ALA A 13 3.62 -33.26 -8.96
N ASP A 14 4.40 -32.47 -8.22
CA ASP A 14 5.13 -32.93 -7.03
C ASP A 14 4.20 -33.19 -5.82
N PHE A 15 3.00 -32.61 -5.82
CA PHE A 15 2.08 -32.63 -4.67
C PHE A 15 0.69 -33.19 -4.98
N ILE A 16 0.30 -33.21 -6.25
CA ILE A 16 -1.04 -33.58 -6.71
C ILE A 16 -0.93 -34.84 -7.58
N PRO A 17 -1.68 -35.92 -7.25
CA PRO A 17 -1.73 -37.12 -8.10
C PRO A 17 -2.11 -36.78 -9.55
N GLU A 18 -1.53 -37.50 -10.49
CA GLU A 18 -1.72 -37.25 -11.93
C GLU A 18 -3.21 -37.24 -12.31
N GLU A 19 -4.02 -38.12 -11.72
CA GLU A 19 -5.48 -38.17 -11.97
C GLU A 19 -6.26 -36.93 -11.50
N HIS A 20 -5.65 -36.06 -10.68
CA HIS A 20 -6.26 -34.86 -10.14
C HIS A 20 -5.62 -33.56 -10.63
N LEU A 21 -4.49 -33.65 -11.34
CA LEU A 21 -3.72 -32.49 -11.77
C LEU A 21 -4.53 -31.57 -12.69
N ASP A 22 -5.29 -32.12 -13.64
CA ASP A 22 -6.11 -31.31 -14.55
C ASP A 22 -7.22 -30.54 -13.82
N GLU A 23 -7.88 -31.15 -12.83
CA GLU A 23 -8.91 -30.47 -12.03
C GLU A 23 -8.29 -29.40 -11.12
N ALA A 24 -7.11 -29.67 -10.55
CA ALA A 24 -6.38 -28.69 -9.76
C ALA A 24 -5.96 -27.47 -10.60
N MET A 25 -5.50 -27.69 -11.83
CA MET A 25 -5.12 -26.59 -12.73
C MET A 25 -6.31 -25.71 -13.12
N LYS A 26 -7.52 -26.28 -13.24
CA LYS A 26 -8.75 -25.52 -13.58
C LYS A 26 -9.19 -24.53 -12.51
N VAL A 27 -8.80 -24.75 -11.24
CA VAL A 27 -9.16 -23.86 -10.13
C VAL A 27 -8.10 -22.81 -9.83
N LEU A 28 -6.97 -22.82 -10.55
CA LEU A 28 -5.96 -21.78 -10.43
C LEU A 28 -6.47 -20.47 -11.01
N VAL A 29 -6.30 -19.40 -10.25
CA VAL A 29 -6.63 -18.04 -10.67
C VAL A 29 -5.32 -17.35 -11.06
N PRO A 30 -5.17 -16.85 -12.31
CA PRO A 30 -4.04 -16.02 -12.70
C PRO A 30 -3.90 -14.81 -11.77
N GLY A 31 -2.66 -14.42 -11.48
CA GLY A 31 -2.38 -13.28 -10.63
C GLY A 31 -1.15 -12.52 -11.11
N ILE A 32 -1.12 -11.23 -10.81
CA ILE A 32 0.03 -10.37 -11.06
C ILE A 32 0.92 -10.40 -9.82
N GLY A 33 2.15 -10.88 -9.98
CA GLY A 33 3.16 -10.86 -8.93
C GLY A 33 3.97 -9.58 -8.95
N LEU A 34 4.10 -8.91 -7.80
CA LEU A 34 5.02 -7.79 -7.64
C LEU A 34 6.40 -8.31 -7.20
N ARG A 35 7.42 -8.02 -8.00
CA ARG A 35 8.82 -8.30 -7.65
C ARG A 35 9.49 -7.03 -7.15
N PRO A 36 10.18 -7.04 -5.99
CA PRO A 36 10.97 -5.91 -5.57
C PRO A 36 12.04 -5.59 -6.61
N GLY A 37 12.22 -4.30 -6.92
CA GLY A 37 13.37 -3.84 -7.69
C GLY A 37 14.67 -3.91 -6.88
N GLU A 38 15.78 -3.62 -7.55
CA GLU A 38 17.09 -3.55 -6.91
C GLU A 38 17.09 -2.49 -5.78
N PRO A 39 17.60 -2.82 -4.57
CA PRO A 39 17.63 -1.87 -3.46
C PRO A 39 18.35 -0.56 -3.83
N GLY A 40 17.66 0.57 -3.65
CA GLY A 40 18.22 1.90 -3.94
C GLY A 40 18.18 2.30 -5.41
N ALA A 41 17.68 1.45 -6.31
CA ALA A 41 17.38 1.86 -7.67
C ALA A 41 16.30 2.96 -7.67
N PRO A 42 16.46 4.02 -8.49
CA PRO A 42 15.42 5.04 -8.63
C PRO A 42 14.18 4.41 -9.27
N VAL A 43 12.99 4.81 -8.79
CA VAL A 43 11.73 4.47 -9.45
C VAL A 43 11.34 5.62 -10.36
N GLU A 44 11.09 5.33 -11.63
CA GLU A 44 10.66 6.32 -12.61
C GLU A 44 9.30 6.92 -12.21
N THR A 45 9.13 8.22 -12.47
CA THR A 45 7.86 8.91 -12.24
C THR A 45 6.74 8.17 -12.97
N GLY A 46 5.71 7.82 -12.21
CA GLY A 46 4.54 7.12 -12.72
C GLY A 46 4.63 5.61 -12.77
N GLY A 47 5.82 5.02 -12.54
CA GLY A 47 6.01 3.57 -12.48
C GLY A 47 5.48 2.93 -11.19
N SER A 48 5.36 1.60 -11.18
CA SER A 48 4.85 0.84 -10.03
C SER A 48 5.77 0.93 -8.81
N ARG A 49 5.21 1.12 -7.61
CA ARG A 49 5.96 1.18 -6.34
C ARG A 49 5.10 0.90 -5.12
N LEU A 50 5.76 0.45 -4.04
CA LEU A 50 5.17 0.35 -2.71
C LEU A 50 5.77 1.41 -1.79
N GLY A 51 4.90 2.14 -1.11
CA GLY A 51 5.24 3.25 -0.23
C GLY A 51 5.67 4.51 -0.98
N GLY A 52 5.84 5.58 -0.20
CA GLY A 52 6.33 6.86 -0.72
C GLY A 52 5.32 7.91 -0.99
N SER A 53 5.66 8.68 -2.01
CA SER A 53 4.82 9.75 -2.49
C SER A 53 4.16 9.27 -3.78
N PRO A 54 2.85 9.50 -3.93
CA PRO A 54 2.15 9.26 -5.18
C PRO A 54 2.64 10.22 -6.26
N ASP A 55 2.69 9.73 -7.49
CA ASP A 55 2.90 10.57 -8.66
C ASP A 55 1.54 11.02 -9.22
N LEU A 56 1.26 12.31 -9.14
CA LEU A 56 -0.01 12.93 -9.55
C LEU A 56 0.25 14.30 -10.22
N PRO A 57 -0.74 14.88 -10.92
CA PRO A 57 -0.62 16.26 -11.39
C PRO A 57 -0.27 17.22 -10.27
N ALA A 58 0.58 18.21 -10.56
CA ALA A 58 0.95 19.24 -9.58
C ALA A 58 -0.30 19.93 -9.01
N GLY A 59 -0.33 20.09 -7.68
CA GLY A 59 -1.47 20.68 -6.97
C GLY A 59 -2.64 19.73 -6.72
N SER A 60 -2.51 18.43 -7.05
CA SER A 60 -3.50 17.42 -6.66
C SER A 60 -3.66 17.36 -5.13
N GLU A 61 -4.90 17.24 -4.68
CA GLU A 61 -5.20 17.08 -3.25
C GLU A 61 -4.83 15.68 -2.76
N TRP A 62 -4.22 15.62 -1.58
CA TRP A 62 -3.99 14.37 -0.88
C TRP A 62 -5.29 13.88 -0.23
N PRO A 63 -5.72 12.62 -0.48
CA PRO A 63 -7.02 12.16 -0.02
C PRO A 63 -7.08 12.06 1.51
N ARG A 64 -8.21 12.50 2.07
CA ARG A 64 -8.51 12.43 3.51
C ARG A 64 -9.78 11.61 3.73
N PRO A 65 -9.87 10.84 4.84
CA PRO A 65 -11.07 10.11 5.18
C PRO A 65 -12.22 11.08 5.49
N THR A 66 -13.43 10.71 5.10
CA THR A 66 -14.62 11.36 5.64
C THR A 66 -14.74 11.06 7.14
N PRO A 67 -15.23 12.02 7.95
CA PRO A 67 -15.58 11.74 9.35
C PRO A 67 -16.50 10.51 9.45
N SER A 68 -16.29 9.68 10.47
CA SER A 68 -17.22 8.58 10.77
C SER A 68 -18.52 9.14 11.34
N ASP A 69 -19.64 8.55 10.96
CA ASP A 69 -20.95 8.84 11.58
C ASP A 69 -21.05 8.29 13.01
N ASP A 70 -20.30 7.23 13.32
CA ASP A 70 -20.25 6.61 14.65
C ASP A 70 -18.81 6.23 15.05
N PRO A 71 -18.01 7.19 15.55
CA PRO A 71 -16.65 6.92 16.02
C PRO A 71 -16.60 6.07 17.30
N GLU A 72 -17.66 6.09 18.11
CA GLU A 72 -17.75 5.30 19.36
C GLU A 72 -17.94 3.81 19.06
N GLU A 73 -18.70 3.47 18.02
CA GLU A 73 -18.84 2.09 17.58
C GLU A 73 -17.49 1.51 17.12
N ILE A 74 -16.72 2.27 16.34
CA ILE A 74 -15.40 1.86 15.87
C ILE A 74 -14.46 1.65 17.08
N GLU A 75 -14.49 2.57 18.03
CA GLU A 75 -13.74 2.46 19.27
C GLU A 75 -14.11 1.19 20.06
N GLY A 76 -15.41 0.92 20.20
CA GLY A 76 -15.95 -0.20 20.98
C GLY A 76 -15.52 -1.58 20.49
N ARG A 77 -14.98 -1.68 19.26
CA ARG A 77 -14.40 -2.91 18.70
C ARG A 77 -12.98 -3.18 19.21
N ALA A 78 -12.31 -2.18 19.77
CA ALA A 78 -10.95 -2.27 20.26
C ALA A 78 -10.89 -2.50 21.78
N ASN A 79 -9.71 -2.90 22.28
CA ASN A 79 -9.47 -2.87 23.73
C ASN A 79 -9.33 -1.41 24.23
N VAL A 80 -9.41 -1.18 25.54
CA VAL A 80 -9.41 0.18 26.13
C VAL A 80 -8.23 1.06 25.69
N ALA A 81 -7.01 0.48 25.65
CA ALA A 81 -5.82 1.23 25.25
C ALA A 81 -5.89 1.61 23.76
N SER A 82 -6.26 0.65 22.90
CA SER A 82 -6.44 0.87 21.47
C SER A 82 -7.61 1.81 21.15
N GLY A 83 -8.69 1.77 21.93
CA GLY A 83 -9.86 2.64 21.76
C GLY A 83 -9.54 4.12 22.00
N THR A 84 -8.77 4.41 23.05
CA THR A 84 -8.34 5.81 23.32
C THR A 84 -7.53 6.37 22.16
N TRP A 85 -6.61 5.56 21.61
CA TRP A 85 -5.80 5.93 20.46
C TRP A 85 -6.63 6.08 19.18
N LEU A 86 -7.59 5.18 18.94
CA LEU A 86 -8.50 5.27 17.79
C LEU A 86 -9.33 6.54 17.81
N ARG A 87 -9.89 6.91 18.97
CA ARG A 87 -10.65 8.16 19.12
C ARG A 87 -9.80 9.38 18.81
N GLU A 88 -8.57 9.41 19.35
CA GLU A 88 -7.63 10.49 19.06
C GLU A 88 -7.33 10.58 17.56
N HIS A 89 -7.02 9.46 16.92
CA HIS A 89 -6.74 9.40 15.49
C HIS A 89 -7.92 9.87 14.63
N LEU A 90 -9.13 9.37 14.91
CA LEU A 90 -10.36 9.75 14.19
C LEU A 90 -10.64 11.26 14.27
N SER A 91 -10.35 11.89 15.41
CA SER A 91 -10.55 13.34 15.61
C SER A 91 -9.59 14.23 14.82
N ARG A 92 -8.44 13.70 14.39
CA ARG A 92 -7.40 14.46 13.69
C ARG A 92 -7.64 14.58 12.19
N HIS A 93 -8.49 13.73 11.61
CA HIS A 93 -8.77 13.70 10.17
C HIS A 93 -7.50 13.72 9.30
N LEU A 94 -6.51 12.92 9.69
CA LEU A 94 -5.24 12.83 8.99
C LEU A 94 -5.43 12.37 7.54
N PRO A 95 -4.58 12.82 6.60
CA PRO A 95 -4.56 12.25 5.27
C PRO A 95 -4.24 10.76 5.31
N PHE A 96 -4.77 10.01 4.35
CA PHE A 96 -4.47 8.59 4.24
C PHE A 96 -2.98 8.35 4.00
N ALA A 97 -2.45 7.23 4.50
CA ALA A 97 -1.11 6.80 4.10
C ALA A 97 -1.16 6.32 2.64
N PHE A 98 -0.17 6.71 1.84
CA PHE A 98 0.01 6.15 0.50
C PHE A 98 0.63 4.76 0.61
N LEU A 99 -0.08 3.75 0.11
CA LEU A 99 0.37 2.36 0.14
C LEU A 99 1.18 2.00 -1.09
N CYS A 100 0.66 2.29 -2.27
CA CYS A 100 1.31 1.96 -3.53
C CYS A 100 0.64 2.68 -4.72
N GLN A 101 1.36 2.71 -5.83
CA GLN A 101 0.77 2.92 -7.15
C GLN A 101 1.20 1.79 -8.08
N ILE A 102 0.32 1.41 -8.99
CA ILE A 102 0.56 0.40 -10.02
C ILE A 102 0.38 1.07 -11.38
N ASP A 103 1.41 1.02 -12.23
CA ASP A 103 1.31 1.43 -13.63
C ASP A 103 0.51 0.38 -14.40
N LEU A 104 -0.61 0.80 -14.99
CA LEU A 104 -1.47 -0.10 -15.74
C LEU A 104 -0.87 -0.46 -17.11
N ALA A 105 0.01 0.36 -17.67
CA ALA A 105 0.73 0.00 -18.89
C ALA A 105 1.67 -1.18 -18.64
N GLU A 106 2.40 -1.19 -17.52
CA GLU A 106 3.23 -2.33 -17.09
C GLU A 106 2.39 -3.59 -16.88
N ALA A 107 1.24 -3.46 -16.21
CA ALA A 107 0.34 -4.58 -15.93
C ALA A 107 -0.32 -5.13 -17.21
N HIS A 108 -0.78 -4.26 -18.11
CA HIS A 108 -1.37 -4.64 -19.39
C HIS A 108 -0.35 -5.33 -20.31
N ALA A 109 0.92 -4.93 -20.25
CA ALA A 109 1.99 -5.55 -21.04
C ALA A 109 2.30 -7.03 -20.66
N LEU A 110 1.69 -7.57 -19.58
CA LEU A 110 1.82 -8.98 -19.20
C LEU A 110 1.07 -9.95 -20.13
N GLY A 111 0.24 -9.44 -21.05
CA GLY A 111 -0.32 -10.20 -22.16
C GLY A 111 -1.81 -10.53 -22.01
N GLU A 112 -2.25 -11.62 -22.64
CA GLU A 112 -3.68 -11.95 -22.76
C GLU A 112 -4.42 -12.04 -21.43
N LEU A 113 -3.74 -12.47 -20.35
CA LEU A 113 -4.33 -12.61 -19.02
C LEU A 113 -4.65 -11.26 -18.34
N THR A 114 -4.06 -10.17 -18.82
CA THR A 114 -4.25 -8.81 -18.30
C THR A 114 -4.81 -7.86 -19.35
N ALA A 115 -5.28 -8.39 -20.49
CA ALA A 115 -5.81 -7.60 -21.59
C ALA A 115 -7.05 -6.75 -21.21
N ASP A 116 -7.79 -7.16 -20.18
CA ASP A 116 -8.94 -6.41 -19.66
C ASP A 116 -8.52 -5.21 -18.78
N LEU A 117 -7.24 -5.12 -18.37
CA LEU A 117 -6.73 -3.95 -17.67
C LEU A 117 -6.56 -2.77 -18.65
N PRO A 118 -6.78 -1.52 -18.21
CA PRO A 118 -6.53 -0.36 -19.05
C PRO A 118 -5.10 -0.31 -19.60
N GLU A 119 -4.93 0.09 -20.85
CA GLU A 119 -3.63 0.18 -21.52
C GLU A 119 -2.72 1.27 -20.94
N HIS A 120 -3.28 2.23 -20.21
CA HIS A 120 -2.57 3.38 -19.67
C HIS A 120 -3.20 3.90 -18.37
N GLY A 121 -2.43 4.75 -17.69
CA GLY A 121 -2.79 5.32 -16.41
C GLY A 121 -2.25 4.49 -15.24
N ARG A 122 -2.64 4.87 -14.03
CA ARG A 122 -2.13 4.28 -12.81
C ARG A 122 -3.25 4.11 -11.78
N LEU A 123 -3.21 3.03 -11.02
CA LEU A 123 -4.01 2.87 -9.81
C LEU A 123 -3.19 3.30 -8.61
N LEU A 124 -3.71 4.21 -7.80
CA LEU A 124 -3.10 4.64 -6.55
C LEU A 124 -3.96 4.16 -5.38
N PHE A 125 -3.31 3.58 -4.38
CA PHE A 125 -3.94 3.02 -3.21
C PHE A 125 -3.53 3.79 -1.96
N PHE A 126 -4.51 4.24 -1.22
CA PHE A 126 -4.35 4.96 0.03
C PHE A 126 -5.16 4.27 1.12
N TYR A 127 -4.65 4.26 2.34
CA TYR A 127 -5.28 3.54 3.43
C TYR A 127 -5.03 4.19 4.79
N ASP A 128 -6.04 4.13 5.65
CA ASP A 128 -5.91 4.44 7.06
C ASP A 128 -5.42 3.21 7.82
N LEU A 129 -4.10 3.13 8.00
CA LEU A 129 -3.43 2.04 8.72
C LEU A 129 -3.86 1.95 10.20
N CYS A 130 -4.41 3.03 10.76
CA CYS A 130 -4.81 3.08 12.15
C CYS A 130 -6.22 2.51 12.33
N VAL A 131 -7.14 2.91 11.44
CA VAL A 131 -8.56 2.58 11.57
C VAL A 131 -8.95 1.33 10.82
N GLY A 132 -8.33 1.04 9.67
CA GLY A 132 -8.85 0.01 8.76
C GLY A 132 -8.78 -1.42 9.32
N GLY A 133 -8.00 -1.69 10.36
CA GLY A 133 -8.07 -2.95 11.11
C GLY A 133 -9.31 -3.12 12.00
N TRP A 134 -10.04 -2.03 12.26
CA TRP A 134 -11.18 -1.96 13.19
C TRP A 134 -12.49 -1.64 12.49
N GLU A 135 -12.43 -1.14 11.27
CA GLU A 135 -13.59 -0.77 10.47
C GLU A 135 -13.75 -1.68 9.26
N GLN A 136 -15.01 -1.96 8.92
CA GLN A 136 -15.37 -2.68 7.71
C GLN A 136 -15.99 -1.70 6.73
N GLY A 137 -15.74 -1.90 5.43
CA GLY A 137 -16.23 -1.04 4.36
C GLY A 137 -15.15 -0.15 3.77
N ASP A 138 -15.58 0.84 3.00
CA ASP A 138 -14.68 1.57 2.09
C ASP A 138 -14.10 2.85 2.70
N ARG A 139 -14.63 3.33 3.83
CA ARG A 139 -14.17 4.58 4.47
C ARG A 139 -12.67 4.62 4.80
N PRO A 140 -12.01 3.55 5.30
CA PRO A 140 -10.58 3.58 5.57
C PRO A 140 -9.71 3.44 4.31
N VAL A 141 -10.31 3.27 3.12
CA VAL A 141 -9.61 3.03 1.86
C VAL A 141 -9.91 4.17 0.89
N HIS A 142 -8.91 4.56 0.10
CA HIS A 142 -9.15 5.39 -1.07
C HIS A 142 -8.36 4.86 -2.25
N VAL A 143 -9.05 4.57 -3.35
CA VAL A 143 -8.45 4.12 -4.61
C VAL A 143 -8.71 5.17 -5.67
N ARG A 144 -7.65 5.59 -6.36
CA ARG A 144 -7.73 6.54 -7.47
C ARG A 144 -7.19 5.90 -8.73
N TRP A 145 -7.97 5.96 -9.81
CA TRP A 145 -7.45 5.73 -11.15
C TRP A 145 -7.11 7.09 -11.77
N ASP A 146 -5.84 7.30 -12.12
CA ASP A 146 -5.36 8.52 -12.74
C ASP A 146 -4.82 8.23 -14.13
N THR A 147 -5.36 8.92 -15.14
CA THR A 147 -4.99 8.76 -16.55
C THR A 147 -4.11 9.91 -17.06
N THR A 148 -3.57 10.73 -16.15
CA THR A 148 -2.72 11.87 -16.53
C THR A 148 -1.43 11.34 -17.19
N PRO A 149 -0.98 11.93 -18.32
CA PRO A 149 0.28 11.58 -18.95
C PRO A 149 1.47 11.71 -17.98
N VAL A 150 2.44 10.79 -18.08
CA VAL A 150 3.64 10.77 -17.22
C VAL A 150 4.41 12.10 -17.24
N SER A 151 4.42 12.79 -18.38
CA SER A 151 5.09 14.09 -18.55
C SER A 151 4.49 15.23 -17.71
N GLU A 152 3.28 15.06 -17.18
CA GLU A 152 2.58 16.07 -16.39
C GLU A 152 2.56 15.76 -14.88
N LEU A 153 3.21 14.65 -14.49
CA LEU A 153 3.22 14.20 -13.11
C LEU A 153 4.38 14.78 -12.33
N VAL A 154 4.12 14.96 -11.05
CA VAL A 154 5.14 15.20 -10.03
C VAL A 154 4.91 14.25 -8.87
N SER A 155 5.99 13.89 -8.18
CA SER A 155 5.89 13.23 -6.89
C SER A 155 5.35 14.25 -5.87
N LEU A 156 4.19 13.97 -5.27
CA LEU A 156 3.58 14.89 -4.31
C LEU A 156 4.38 14.94 -3.01
N GLU A 157 4.48 16.12 -2.41
CA GLU A 157 4.99 16.24 -1.05
C GLU A 157 3.98 15.64 -0.06
N VAL A 158 4.49 14.90 0.92
CA VAL A 158 3.65 14.32 1.96
C VAL A 158 3.15 15.44 2.87
N PRO A 159 1.84 15.50 3.18
CA PRO A 159 1.29 16.55 4.04
C PRO A 159 1.96 16.60 5.42
N ASP A 160 2.21 17.82 5.91
CA ASP A 160 2.92 18.07 7.18
C ASP A 160 2.27 17.36 8.39
N ASP A 161 0.95 17.29 8.43
CA ASP A 161 0.21 16.62 9.51
C ASP A 161 0.38 15.10 9.49
N LEU A 162 0.52 14.50 8.31
CA LEU A 162 0.87 13.08 8.15
C LEU A 162 2.34 12.82 8.49
N VAL A 163 3.25 13.73 8.11
CA VAL A 163 4.67 13.67 8.52
C VAL A 163 4.78 13.73 10.04
N ALA A 164 4.12 14.68 10.69
CA ALA A 164 4.13 14.83 12.14
C ALA A 164 3.51 13.61 12.85
N ALA A 165 2.45 13.03 12.28
CA ALA A 165 1.86 11.80 12.81
C ALA A 165 2.85 10.63 12.77
N HIS A 166 3.55 10.45 11.64
CA HIS A 166 4.55 9.40 11.49
C HIS A 166 5.75 9.58 12.42
N GLU A 167 6.25 10.82 12.55
CA GLU A 167 7.36 11.14 13.45
C GLU A 167 6.98 10.84 14.91
N ARG A 168 5.76 11.17 15.35
CA ARG A 168 5.24 10.80 16.68
C ARG A 168 5.15 9.30 16.88
N GLU A 169 4.57 8.55 15.93
CA GLU A 169 4.47 7.09 16.03
C GLU A 169 5.85 6.43 16.12
N HIS A 170 6.83 6.95 15.36
CA HIS A 170 8.20 6.49 15.42
C HIS A 170 8.83 6.72 16.81
N GLU A 171 8.60 7.89 17.41
CA GLU A 171 9.07 8.19 18.78
C GLU A 171 8.43 7.27 19.83
N GLU A 172 7.12 7.07 19.77
CA GLU A 172 6.38 6.15 20.65
C GLU A 172 6.86 4.69 20.49
N TYR A 173 7.20 4.28 19.26
CA TYR A 173 7.82 2.97 19.02
C TYR A 173 9.19 2.86 19.70
N LEU A 174 10.04 3.88 19.56
CA LEU A 174 11.36 3.90 20.19
C LEU A 174 11.27 3.90 21.72
N ASP A 175 10.30 4.60 22.30
CA ASP A 175 10.02 4.54 23.74
C ASP A 175 9.64 3.12 24.19
N ARG A 176 8.72 2.46 23.48
CA ARG A 176 8.38 1.06 23.76
C ARG A 176 9.59 0.13 23.67
N CYS A 177 10.44 0.31 22.65
CA CYS A 177 11.69 -0.44 22.54
C CYS A 177 12.57 -0.27 23.79
N ARG A 178 12.69 0.95 24.33
CA ARG A 178 13.42 1.22 25.59
C ARG A 178 12.76 0.54 26.78
N ASP A 179 11.44 0.68 26.93
CA ASP A 179 10.70 0.11 28.07
C ASP A 179 10.81 -1.42 28.14
N PHE A 180 10.91 -2.08 26.98
CA PHE A 180 11.04 -3.53 26.88
C PHE A 180 12.49 -4.03 26.76
N ASP A 181 13.49 -3.14 26.84
CA ASP A 181 14.91 -3.46 26.61
C ASP A 181 15.13 -4.22 25.28
N LYS A 182 14.44 -3.79 24.23
CA LYS A 182 14.51 -4.37 22.89
C LYS A 182 15.12 -3.36 21.92
N PRO A 183 16.13 -3.74 21.13
CA PRO A 183 16.62 -2.86 20.08
C PRO A 183 15.52 -2.64 19.03
N PRO A 184 15.41 -1.43 18.46
CA PRO A 184 14.55 -1.22 17.30
C PRO A 184 15.07 -2.05 16.11
N PRO A 185 14.19 -2.50 15.20
CA PRO A 185 14.59 -3.25 14.04
C PRO A 185 15.42 -2.36 13.11
N ALA A 186 16.39 -2.95 12.41
CA ALA A 186 17.28 -2.22 11.50
C ALA A 186 16.54 -1.51 10.34
N THR A 187 15.30 -1.91 10.08
CA THR A 187 14.39 -1.36 9.06
C THR A 187 13.56 -0.19 9.57
N LEU A 188 13.62 0.14 10.87
CA LEU A 188 12.91 1.30 11.40
C LEU A 188 13.64 2.58 10.98
N HIS A 189 12.98 3.39 10.15
CA HIS A 189 13.52 4.66 9.68
C HIS A 189 12.73 5.83 10.25
N ARG A 190 13.43 6.90 10.67
CA ARG A 190 12.84 8.12 11.25
C ARG A 190 11.93 8.87 10.28
N ARG A 191 12.21 8.71 8.98
CA ARG A 191 11.32 8.97 7.87
C ARG A 191 11.40 7.75 6.96
N PRO A 192 10.29 7.25 6.40
CA PRO A 192 10.37 6.20 5.41
C PRO A 192 11.31 6.66 4.28
N PRO A 193 12.06 5.77 3.63
CA PRO A 193 13.02 6.13 2.57
C PRO A 193 12.41 7.07 1.51
N SER A 194 11.11 6.95 1.39
CA SER A 194 10.23 7.58 0.45
C SER A 194 9.70 8.98 0.87
N MET A 195 10.06 9.45 2.07
CA MET A 195 9.85 10.82 2.58
C MET A 195 11.18 11.57 2.77
N ARG A 196 12.29 11.03 2.25
CA ARG A 196 13.57 11.71 2.25
C ARG A 196 13.58 12.67 1.06
N LEU A 197 13.72 13.97 1.32
CA LEU A 197 14.03 14.94 0.27
C LEU A 197 15.30 14.48 -0.47
N PRO A 198 15.35 14.58 -1.81
CA PRO A 198 16.59 14.29 -2.53
C PRO A 198 17.70 15.20 -1.98
N ALA A 199 18.87 14.61 -1.75
CA ALA A 199 20.06 15.38 -1.38
C ALA A 199 20.34 16.38 -2.50
N ARG A 200 20.44 17.67 -2.14
CA ARG A 200 20.81 18.76 -3.05
C ARG A 200 22.25 18.66 -3.50
#